data_AF-A0A2H6HWD9-F1
#
_entry.id   AF-A0A2H6HWD9-F1
#
_cell.length_a   1.000
_cell.length_b   1.000
_cell.length_c   1.000
_cell.angle_alpha   90.00
_cell.angle_beta   90.00
_cell.angle_gamma   90.00
#
_symmetry.space_group_name_H-M   'P 1'
#
loop_
_entity.id
_entity.type
_entity.pdbx_description
1 polymer ?
#
loop_
_entity_poly.entity_id
_entity_poly.type
_entity_poly.pdbx_seq_one_letter_code
_entity_poly.pdbx_strand_id
1 'polypeptide(L)'
;MTRESSRSRTRMWILINYSTCAVLVAMPLVLRMLENWWLRVGVLLVLTTLMAISIERAFGRTHLWSLTRKKSHELDEREVELTYNALAIAYRVMSIVLLAAMYLIILSHDELLMSYLGWAKPIASVLAIGLIYMAQTLPSVIIGWRELPMDDEGVETTV
;
A
#
# COMPACT_ATOMS: atom_id res chain seq x y z
N MET A 1 -17.79 -20.93 -4.26
CA MET A 1 -16.35 -20.64 -4.12
C MET A 1 -15.95 -21.00 -2.69
N THR A 2 -14.94 -21.86 -2.51
CA THR A 2 -14.49 -22.25 -1.16
C THR A 2 -13.86 -21.04 -0.45
N ARG A 3 -14.06 -20.89 0.87
CA ARG A 3 -13.53 -19.77 1.68
C ARG A 3 -12.00 -19.60 1.55
N GLU A 4 -11.28 -20.68 1.30
CA GLU A 4 -9.83 -20.62 1.04
C GLU A 4 -9.49 -19.90 -0.28
N SER A 5 -10.31 -20.08 -1.32
CA SER A 5 -10.11 -19.46 -2.63
C SER A 5 -10.32 -17.94 -2.61
N SER A 6 -11.25 -17.43 -1.79
CA SER A 6 -11.47 -15.98 -1.64
C SER A 6 -10.33 -15.33 -0.86
N ARG A 7 -9.81 -15.98 0.18
CA ARG A 7 -8.69 -15.48 1.00
C ARG A 7 -7.39 -15.38 0.20
N SER A 8 -7.06 -16.44 -0.55
CA SER A 8 -5.89 -16.45 -1.43
C SER A 8 -5.98 -15.33 -2.47
N ARG A 9 -7.17 -15.12 -3.04
CA ARG A 9 -7.43 -14.05 -4.00
C ARG A 9 -7.24 -12.66 -3.40
N THR A 10 -7.76 -12.37 -2.21
CA THR A 10 -7.56 -11.06 -1.56
C THR A 10 -6.09 -10.77 -1.28
N ARG A 11 -5.36 -11.76 -0.74
CA ARG A 11 -3.91 -11.64 -0.50
C ARG A 11 -3.14 -11.39 -1.78
N MET A 12 -3.48 -12.08 -2.86
CA MET A 12 -2.88 -11.86 -4.17
C MET A 12 -3.12 -10.41 -4.66
N TRP A 13 -4.32 -9.86 -4.51
CA TRP A 13 -4.60 -8.47 -4.89
C TRP A 13 -3.85 -7.45 -4.03
N ILE A 14 -3.70 -7.70 -2.73
CA ILE A 14 -2.89 -6.87 -1.84
C ILE A 14 -1.42 -6.87 -2.28
N LEU A 15 -0.86 -8.04 -2.61
CA LEU A 15 0.51 -8.16 -3.12
C LEU A 15 0.67 -7.39 -4.43
N ILE A 16 -0.23 -7.58 -5.38
CA ILE A 16 -0.21 -6.85 -6.65
C ILE A 16 -0.26 -5.33 -6.42
N ASN A 17 -1.10 -4.86 -5.50
CA ASN A 17 -1.21 -3.45 -5.17
C ASN A 17 0.09 -2.87 -4.60
N TYR A 18 0.70 -3.54 -3.61
CA TYR A 18 1.95 -3.08 -3.00
C TYR A 18 3.13 -3.19 -3.97
N SER A 19 3.20 -4.23 -4.80
CA SER A 19 4.19 -4.33 -5.86
C SER A 19 4.03 -3.21 -6.89
N THR A 20 2.81 -2.89 -7.30
CA THR A 20 2.53 -1.78 -8.23
C THR A 20 2.91 -0.43 -7.61
N CYS A 21 2.60 -0.23 -6.32
CA CYS A 21 3.02 0.96 -5.58
C CYS A 21 4.55 1.09 -5.53
N ALA A 22 5.27 0.01 -5.23
CA ALA A 22 6.73 0.00 -5.20
C ALA A 22 7.33 0.32 -6.58
N VAL A 23 6.77 -0.25 -7.65
CA VAL A 23 7.18 0.06 -9.04
C VAL A 23 6.90 1.52 -9.38
N LEU A 24 5.75 2.07 -9.00
CA LEU A 24 5.43 3.50 -9.19
C LEU A 24 6.40 4.42 -8.44
N VAL A 25 6.81 4.06 -7.22
CA VAL A 25 7.81 4.82 -6.46
C VAL A 25 9.19 4.75 -7.11
N ALA A 26 9.57 3.59 -7.64
CA ALA A 26 10.84 3.40 -8.36
C ALA A 26 10.82 3.96 -9.79
N MET A 27 9.64 4.27 -10.33
CA MET A 27 9.41 4.64 -11.72
C MET A 27 10.25 5.83 -12.23
N PRO A 28 10.50 6.90 -11.45
CA PRO A 28 11.36 7.98 -11.89
C PRO A 28 12.79 7.53 -12.26
N LEU A 29 13.29 6.43 -11.68
CA LEU A 29 14.59 5.86 -12.04
C LEU A 29 14.55 5.20 -13.42
N VAL A 30 13.49 4.44 -13.69
CA VAL A 30 13.30 3.73 -14.97
C VAL A 30 13.02 4.71 -16.11
N LEU A 31 12.24 5.76 -15.86
CA LEU A 31 11.91 6.76 -16.87
C LEU A 31 13.13 7.47 -17.45
N ARG A 32 14.24 7.55 -16.71
CA ARG A 32 15.49 8.14 -17.22
C ARG A 32 16.09 7.34 -18.37
N MET A 33 15.92 6.03 -18.34
CA MET A 33 16.46 5.13 -19.36
C MET A 33 15.61 5.13 -20.64
N LEU A 34 14.38 5.64 -20.59
CA LEU A 34 13.50 5.73 -21.74
C LEU A 34 13.68 7.08 -22.42
N GLU A 35 14.23 7.16 -23.63
CA GLU A 35 14.37 8.44 -24.34
C GLU A 35 13.04 8.94 -24.92
N ASN A 36 12.16 8.01 -25.34
CA ASN A 36 10.92 8.35 -26.03
C ASN A 36 9.81 8.79 -25.05
N TRP A 37 9.39 10.05 -25.15
CA TRP A 37 8.29 10.64 -24.37
C TRP A 37 7.00 9.81 -24.38
N TRP A 38 6.58 9.30 -25.55
CA TRP A 38 5.34 8.53 -25.67
C TRP A 38 5.39 7.23 -24.87
N LEU A 39 6.55 6.58 -24.84
CA LEU A 39 6.76 5.39 -24.00
C LEU A 39 6.68 5.73 -22.51
N ARG A 40 7.26 6.86 -22.09
CA ARG A 40 7.18 7.31 -20.69
C ARG A 40 5.73 7.50 -20.25
N VAL A 41 4.94 8.20 -21.06
CA VAL A 41 3.52 8.46 -20.80
C VAL A 41 2.72 7.15 -20.82
N GLY A 42 2.96 6.29 -21.81
CA GLY A 42 2.29 5.00 -21.91
C GLY A 42 2.52 4.11 -20.70
N VAL A 43 3.78 3.97 -20.26
CA VAL A 43 4.13 3.18 -19.06
C VAL A 43 3.49 3.77 -17.80
N LEU A 44 3.53 5.10 -17.64
CA LEU A 44 2.89 5.77 -16.49
C LEU A 44 1.39 5.47 -16.46
N LEU A 45 0.71 5.63 -17.59
CA LEU A 45 -0.74 5.42 -17.69
C LEU A 45 -1.11 3.98 -17.35
N VAL A 46 -0.39 3.00 -17.91
CA VAL A 46 -0.60 1.56 -17.60
C VAL A 46 -0.43 1.28 -16.11
N LEU A 47 0.65 1.77 -15.49
CA LEU A 47 0.89 1.54 -14.06
C LEU A 47 -0.14 2.23 -13.17
N THR A 48 -0.55 3.45 -13.50
CA THR A 48 -1.60 4.17 -12.76
C THR A 48 -2.95 3.46 -12.89
N THR A 49 -3.31 2.98 -14.08
CA THR A 49 -4.53 2.17 -14.28
C THR A 49 -4.47 0.86 -13.51
N LEU A 50 -3.34 0.15 -13.55
CA LEU A 50 -3.15 -1.07 -12.78
C LEU A 50 -3.27 -0.81 -11.26
N MET A 51 -2.71 0.31 -10.79
CA MET A 51 -2.83 0.74 -9.40
C MET A 51 -4.29 0.98 -9.03
N ALA A 52 -5.04 1.74 -9.83
CA ALA A 52 -6.46 2.00 -9.59
C ALA A 52 -7.31 0.70 -9.52
N ILE A 53 -7.10 -0.21 -10.47
CA ILE A 53 -7.80 -1.51 -10.49
C ILE A 53 -7.43 -2.34 -9.26
N SER A 54 -6.14 -2.38 -8.90
CA SER A 54 -5.67 -3.14 -7.74
C SER A 54 -6.24 -2.58 -6.43
N ILE A 55 -6.38 -1.25 -6.31
CA ILE A 55 -7.00 -0.60 -5.15
C ILE A 55 -8.46 -1.04 -5.01
N GLU A 56 -9.26 -0.94 -6.07
CA GLU A 56 -10.68 -1.32 -6.05
C GLU A 56 -10.85 -2.79 -5.65
N ARG A 57 -10.01 -3.67 -6.22
CA ARG A 57 -10.06 -5.11 -5.94
C ARG A 57 -9.55 -5.49 -4.54
N ALA A 58 -8.48 -4.85 -4.07
CA ALA A 58 -7.87 -5.18 -2.79
C ALA A 58 -8.63 -4.58 -1.59
N PHE A 59 -9.20 -3.38 -1.74
CA PHE A 59 -9.77 -2.62 -0.63
C PHE A 59 -11.24 -2.25 -0.81
N GLY A 60 -11.68 -1.98 -2.04
CA GLY A 60 -13.07 -1.59 -2.31
C GLY A 60 -14.05 -2.75 -2.11
N ARG A 61 -13.72 -3.93 -2.66
CA ARG A 61 -14.60 -5.11 -2.58
C ARG A 61 -14.51 -5.89 -1.26
N THR A 62 -13.49 -5.64 -0.46
CA THR A 62 -13.19 -6.43 0.74
C THR A 62 -13.67 -5.75 2.02
N HIS A 63 -14.22 -4.53 1.93
CA HIS A 63 -14.66 -3.72 3.08
C HIS A 63 -13.56 -3.46 4.15
N LEU A 64 -12.31 -3.85 3.88
CA LEU A 64 -11.16 -3.61 4.75
C LEU A 64 -10.89 -2.12 4.94
N TRP A 65 -11.30 -1.29 3.97
CA TRP A 65 -11.17 0.16 4.05
C TRP A 65 -12.34 0.83 4.77
N SER A 66 -13.50 0.19 4.92
CA SER A 66 -14.54 0.73 5.79
C SER A 66 -14.18 0.48 7.25
N LEU A 67 -13.63 -0.69 7.61
CA LEU A 67 -13.25 -1.03 8.98
C LEU A 67 -12.29 -0.02 9.60
N THR A 68 -11.26 0.40 8.85
CA THR A 68 -10.27 1.38 9.34
C THR A 68 -10.77 2.83 9.33
N ARG A 69 -11.95 3.11 8.74
CA ARG A 69 -12.56 4.45 8.66
C ARG A 69 -13.83 4.61 9.50
N LYS A 70 -14.41 3.51 9.97
CA LYS A 70 -15.52 3.55 10.94
C LYS A 70 -15.06 4.27 12.20
N LYS A 71 -15.99 5.01 12.81
CA LYS A 71 -15.70 5.70 14.08
C LYS A 71 -15.66 4.66 15.20
N SER A 72 -14.87 4.90 16.24
CA SER A 72 -14.67 3.94 17.34
C SER A 72 -15.94 3.55 18.09
N HIS A 73 -17.01 4.35 18.03
CA HIS A 73 -18.29 4.03 18.66
C HIS A 73 -19.22 3.16 17.79
N GLU A 74 -18.87 2.96 16.52
CA GLU A 74 -19.58 2.09 15.57
C GLU A 74 -18.92 0.71 15.47
N LEU A 75 -17.84 0.48 16.22
CA LEU A 75 -17.06 -0.75 16.23
C LEU A 75 -17.36 -1.51 17.52
N ASP A 76 -17.53 -2.82 17.40
CA ASP A 76 -17.63 -3.70 18.58
C ASP A 76 -16.28 -3.77 19.31
N GLU A 77 -16.28 -4.14 20.60
CA GLU A 77 -15.05 -4.22 21.42
C GLU A 77 -13.94 -5.04 20.75
N ARG A 78 -14.32 -6.14 20.08
CA ARG A 78 -13.41 -6.99 19.32
C ARG A 78 -12.82 -6.29 18.09
N GLU A 79 -13.63 -5.54 17.35
CA GLU A 79 -13.17 -4.79 16.18
C GLU A 79 -12.24 -3.64 16.58
N VAL A 80 -12.51 -3.01 17.74
CA VAL A 80 -11.65 -1.99 18.32
C VAL A 80 -10.28 -2.57 18.67
N GLU A 81 -10.23 -3.69 19.39
CA GLU A 81 -8.98 -4.35 19.75
C GLU A 81 -8.18 -4.76 18.50
N LEU A 82 -8.86 -5.33 17.50
CA LEU A 82 -8.24 -5.71 16.25
C LEU A 82 -7.63 -4.51 15.53
N THR A 83 -8.41 -3.45 15.37
CA THR A 83 -8.00 -2.23 14.66
C THR A 83 -6.84 -1.58 15.38
N TYR A 84 -6.87 -1.53 16.72
CA TYR A 84 -5.78 -1.01 17.52
C TYR A 84 -4.49 -1.82 17.34
N ASN A 85 -4.58 -3.16 17.41
CA ASN A 85 -3.45 -4.06 17.19
C ASN A 85 -2.87 -3.92 15.78
N ALA A 86 -3.72 -3.84 14.76
CA ALA A 86 -3.31 -3.65 13.38
C ALA A 86 -2.63 -2.29 13.17
N LEU A 87 -3.18 -1.23 13.77
CA LEU A 87 -2.63 0.11 13.71
C LEU A 87 -1.26 0.19 14.41
N ALA A 88 -1.10 -0.44 15.57
CA ALA A 88 0.17 -0.50 16.29
C ALA A 88 1.26 -1.19 15.46
N ILE A 89 0.93 -2.30 14.78
CA ILE A 89 1.86 -2.98 13.87
C ILE A 89 2.15 -2.12 12.64
N ALA A 90 1.13 -1.46 12.08
CA ALA A 90 1.29 -0.57 10.93
C ALA A 90 2.29 0.54 11.26
N TYR A 91 2.17 1.19 12.42
CA TYR A 91 3.11 2.22 12.86
C TYR A 91 4.53 1.69 13.03
N ARG A 92 4.72 0.50 13.62
CA ARG A 92 6.06 -0.11 13.75
C ARG A 92 6.70 -0.34 12.38
N VAL A 93 5.97 -0.94 11.46
CA VAL A 93 6.44 -1.20 10.08
C VAL A 93 6.70 0.10 9.35
N MET A 94 5.79 1.08 9.45
CA MET A 94 5.93 2.38 8.81
C MET A 94 7.16 3.14 9.32
N SER A 95 7.44 3.11 10.62
CA SER A 95 8.64 3.73 11.19
C SER A 95 9.93 3.10 10.64
N ILE A 96 9.97 1.77 10.50
CA ILE A 96 11.13 1.08 9.90
C ILE A 96 11.29 1.48 8.43
N VAL A 97 10.19 1.50 7.66
CA VAL A 97 10.21 1.89 6.24
C VAL A 97 10.62 3.36 6.09
N LEU A 98 10.15 4.25 6.96
CA LEU A 98 10.52 5.67 6.94
C LEU A 98 12.01 5.86 7.25
N LEU A 99 12.52 5.18 8.29
CA LEU A 99 13.94 5.22 8.62
C LEU A 99 14.81 4.67 7.48
N ALA A 100 14.39 3.56 6.86
CA ALA A 100 15.08 3.01 5.70
C ALA A 100 15.06 3.98 4.51
N ALA A 101 13.92 4.61 4.23
CA ALA A 101 13.79 5.61 3.17
C ALA A 101 14.68 6.84 3.44
N MET A 102 14.69 7.35 4.68
CA MET A 102 15.57 8.45 5.09
C MET A 102 17.05 8.06 4.94
N TYR A 103 17.43 6.86 5.37
CA TYR A 103 18.80 6.37 5.24
C TYR A 103 19.23 6.25 3.77
N LEU A 104 18.35 5.73 2.89
CA LEU A 104 18.61 5.69 1.45
C LEU A 104 18.76 7.10 0.85
N ILE A 105 17.96 8.08 1.30
CA ILE A 105 18.11 9.47 0.86
C ILE A 105 19.46 10.04 1.31
N ILE A 106 19.89 9.77 2.55
CA ILE A 106 21.19 10.21 3.06
C ILE A 106 22.34 9.57 2.26
N LEU A 107 22.30 8.26 2.02
CA LEU A 107 23.28 7.56 1.19
C LEU A 107 23.30 8.09 -0.25
N SER A 108 22.15 8.55 -0.76
CA SER A 108 22.06 9.16 -2.09
C SER A 108 22.59 10.59 -2.19
N HIS A 109 22.93 11.23 -1.07
CA HIS A 109 23.52 12.57 -1.05
C HIS A 109 25.05 12.57 -1.21
N ASP A 110 25.70 11.40 -1.29
CA ASP A 110 27.04 11.31 -1.88
C ASP A 110 26.96 11.74 -3.35
N GLU A 111 27.87 12.64 -3.77
CA GLU A 111 27.83 13.42 -5.03
C GLU A 111 27.49 12.63 -6.31
N LEU A 112 27.71 11.32 -6.31
CA LEU A 112 27.45 10.39 -7.40
C LEU A 112 25.94 10.17 -7.69
N LEU A 113 25.07 10.19 -6.66
CA LEU A 113 23.62 10.02 -6.87
C LEU A 113 22.91 11.34 -7.19
N MET A 114 23.37 12.50 -6.70
CA MET A 114 22.78 13.81 -7.04
C MET A 114 22.93 14.15 -8.53
N SER A 115 24.03 13.74 -9.17
CA SER A 115 24.23 13.88 -10.62
C SER A 115 23.19 13.07 -11.42
N TYR A 116 22.91 11.84 -11.00
CA TYR A 116 21.80 11.06 -11.56
C TYR A 116 20.46 11.71 -11.22
N LEU A 117 20.25 12.12 -9.96
CA LEU A 117 19.05 12.77 -9.42
C LEU A 117 18.99 14.29 -9.64
N GLY A 118 19.28 14.78 -10.85
CA GLY A 118 18.97 16.16 -11.28
C GLY A 118 17.47 16.56 -11.18
N TRP A 119 16.64 15.66 -10.65
CA TRP A 119 15.24 15.81 -10.27
C TRP A 119 15.03 15.26 -8.85
N ALA A 120 15.81 15.71 -7.85
CA ALA A 120 15.59 15.35 -6.45
C ALA A 120 14.16 15.69 -5.98
N LYS A 121 13.54 16.73 -6.56
CA LYS A 121 12.20 17.20 -6.21
C LYS A 121 11.06 16.20 -6.52
N PRO A 122 10.85 15.71 -7.77
CA PRO A 122 9.75 14.78 -8.03
C PRO A 122 9.92 13.42 -7.36
N ILE A 123 11.16 12.95 -7.13
CA ILE A 123 11.38 11.66 -6.48
C ILE A 123 10.94 11.73 -5.02
N ALA A 124 11.30 12.82 -4.32
CA ALA A 124 10.84 13.06 -2.97
C ALA A 124 9.30 13.18 -2.91
N SER A 125 8.66 13.86 -3.87
CA SER A 125 7.20 13.97 -3.94
C SER A 125 6.51 12.62 -4.18
N VAL A 126 6.99 11.81 -5.13
CA VAL A 126 6.41 10.49 -5.43
C VAL A 126 6.61 9.54 -4.26
N LEU A 127 7.78 9.55 -3.63
CA LEU A 127 8.05 8.76 -2.43
C LEU A 127 7.13 9.17 -1.28
N ALA A 128 6.95 10.47 -1.03
CA ALA A 128 6.04 10.97 0.00
C ALA A 128 4.59 10.53 -0.26
N ILE A 129 4.11 10.60 -1.50
CA ILE A 129 2.77 10.11 -1.87
C ILE A 129 2.64 8.61 -1.61
N GLY A 130 3.65 7.82 -1.99
CA GLY A 130 3.67 6.37 -1.72
C GLY A 130 3.64 6.04 -0.23
N LEU A 131 4.39 6.78 0.58
CA LEU A 131 4.42 6.64 2.04
C LEU A 131 3.08 7.03 2.68
N ILE A 132 2.45 8.12 2.24
CA ILE A 132 1.12 8.54 2.72
C ILE A 132 0.08 7.47 2.36
N TYR A 133 0.12 6.96 1.13
CA TYR A 133 -0.76 5.88 0.69
C TYR A 133 -0.57 4.62 1.53
N MET A 134 0.67 4.23 1.79
CA MET A 134 0.99 3.08 2.64
C MET A 134 0.45 3.29 4.06
N ALA A 135 0.69 4.46 4.66
CA ALA A 135 0.21 4.76 6.01
C ALA A 135 -1.31 4.60 6.17
N GLN A 136 -2.09 4.94 5.15
CA GLN A 136 -3.54 4.82 5.17
C GLN A 136 -4.05 3.39 4.94
N THR A 137 -3.33 2.59 4.14
CA THR A 137 -3.80 1.25 3.72
C THR A 137 -3.19 0.11 4.52
N LEU A 138 -2.06 0.34 5.20
CA LEU A 138 -1.31 -0.69 5.91
C LEU A 138 -2.10 -1.35 7.06
N PRO A 139 -2.87 -0.61 7.90
CA PRO A 139 -3.70 -1.26 8.92
C PRO A 139 -4.73 -2.20 8.30
N SER A 140 -5.39 -1.79 7.20
CA SER A 140 -6.35 -2.61 6.45
C SER A 140 -5.70 -3.86 5.88
N VAL A 141 -4.46 -3.76 5.39
CA VAL A 141 -3.69 -4.93 4.93
C VAL A 141 -3.39 -5.89 6.07
N ILE A 142 -2.94 -5.38 7.21
CA ILE A 142 -2.62 -6.21 8.38
C ILE A 142 -3.87 -6.95 8.86
N ILE A 143 -5.02 -6.26 8.90
CA ILE A 143 -6.33 -6.87 9.20
C ILE A 143 -6.64 -7.97 8.18
N GLY A 144 -6.64 -7.67 6.88
CA GLY A 144 -6.97 -8.65 5.84
C GLY A 144 -6.00 -9.83 5.74
N TRP A 145 -4.78 -9.68 6.26
CA TRP A 145 -3.80 -10.77 6.33
C TRP A 145 -4.05 -11.69 7.53
N ARG A 146 -4.41 -11.09 8.68
CA ARG A 146 -4.61 -11.78 9.97
C ARG A 146 -6.00 -12.39 10.11
N GLU A 147 -7.06 -11.65 9.77
CA GLU A 147 -8.45 -12.06 9.99
C GLU A 147 -9.26 -12.21 8.69
N LEU A 148 -10.38 -12.93 8.80
CA LEU A 148 -11.38 -13.08 7.75
C LEU A 148 -12.08 -11.73 7.54
N PRO A 149 -12.50 -11.35 6.31
CA PRO A 149 -13.55 -10.34 6.19
C PRO A 149 -14.73 -10.84 7.01
N MET A 150 -15.18 -10.06 7.99
CA MET A 150 -16.43 -10.34 8.69
C MET A 150 -17.52 -10.34 7.63
N ASP A 151 -18.12 -11.51 7.39
CA ASP A 151 -19.33 -11.59 6.58
C ASP A 151 -20.35 -10.63 7.25
N ASP A 152 -21.05 -9.80 6.48
CA ASP A 152 -22.16 -8.93 6.96
C ASP A 152 -23.32 -9.73 7.60
N GLU A 153 -23.19 -11.05 7.67
CA GLU A 153 -24.07 -11.93 8.42
C GLU A 153 -23.39 -12.26 9.74
N GLY A 154 -23.90 -11.66 10.83
CA GLY A 154 -23.50 -11.94 12.21
C GLY A 154 -23.74 -13.38 12.63
N VAL A 155 -22.98 -14.31 12.05
CA VAL A 155 -22.93 -15.71 12.43
C VAL A 155 -21.57 -15.96 13.04
N GLU A 156 -21.55 -15.88 14.37
CA GLU A 156 -20.52 -16.47 15.20
C GLU A 156 -20.34 -17.95 14.79
N THR A 157 -19.35 -18.24 13.95
CA THR A 157 -18.78 -19.59 13.94
C THR A 157 -17.75 -19.64 15.04
N THR A 158 -18.23 -19.99 16.23
CA THR A 158 -17.44 -20.56 17.30
C THR A 158 -16.61 -21.72 16.74
N VAL A 159 -15.29 -21.65 16.95
CA VAL A 159 -14.35 -22.77 16.80
C VAL A 159 -14.32 -23.53 18.11
#